data_AF-A0AAE4DIN8-F1
#
_entry.id   AF-A0AAE4DIN8-F1
#
_cell.length_a   1.000
_cell.length_b   1.000
_cell.length_c   1.000
_cell.angle_alpha   90.00
_cell.angle_beta   90.00
_cell.angle_gamma   90.00
#
_symmetry.space_group_name_H-M   'P 1'
#
loop_
_entity.id
_entity.type
_entity.pdbx_description
1 polymer ?
#
loop_
_entity_poly.entity_id
_entity_poly.type
_entity_poly.pdbx_seq_one_letter_code
_entity_poly.pdbx_strand_id
1 'polypeptide(L)'
;MSAVTISPKARDWVTAQGGVITLRASPQHGCCGGHAALPKADVRVPDAEDQYRQIRVDGVIVHVANALSEGPYHVDLDGVWRWQRLVVEGGLSPWRPSDES
;
A
#
# COMPACT_ATOMS: atom_id res chain seq x y z
N MET A 1 6.39 -14.16 1.61
CA MET A 1 5.03 -13.66 1.94
C MET A 1 5.18 -12.30 2.63
N SER A 2 4.82 -11.18 1.97
CA SER A 2 4.83 -9.87 2.67
C SER A 2 3.76 -9.86 3.76
N ALA A 3 4.17 -9.65 5.00
CA ALA A 3 3.25 -9.56 6.13
C ALA A 3 2.55 -8.20 6.09
N VAL A 4 1.25 -8.15 5.78
CA VAL A 4 0.48 -6.90 5.84
C VAL A 4 -0.31 -6.87 7.14
N THR A 5 -0.22 -5.76 7.86
CA THR A 5 -0.99 -5.49 9.08
C THR A 5 -1.71 -4.16 8.93
N ILE A 6 -2.89 -4.04 9.54
CA ILE A 6 -3.72 -2.83 9.49
C ILE A 6 -4.02 -2.41 10.93
N SER A 7 -3.76 -1.15 11.27
CA SER A 7 -4.12 -0.64 12.60
C SER A 7 -5.65 -0.69 12.78
N PRO A 8 -6.17 -0.86 14.03
CA PRO A 8 -7.62 -0.89 14.26
C PRO A 8 -8.33 0.35 13.72
N LYS A 9 -7.72 1.54 13.89
CA LYS A 9 -8.24 2.82 13.38
C LYS A 9 -8.32 2.83 11.85
N ALA A 10 -7.27 2.36 11.17
CA ALA A 10 -7.27 2.27 9.72
C ALA A 10 -8.29 1.25 9.21
N ARG A 11 -8.39 0.09 9.86
CA ARG A 11 -9.36 -0.96 9.50
C ARG A 11 -10.79 -0.45 9.59
N ASP A 12 -11.16 0.17 10.70
CA ASP A 12 -12.53 0.65 10.92
C ASP A 12 -12.89 1.75 9.90
N TRP A 13 -11.94 2.64 9.60
CA TRP A 13 -12.12 3.68 8.60
C TRP A 13 -12.23 3.11 7.17
N VAL A 14 -11.36 2.17 6.79
CA VAL A 14 -11.43 1.50 5.47
C VAL A 14 -12.72 0.71 5.30
N THR A 15 -13.18 0.04 6.36
CA THR A 15 -14.43 -0.72 6.34
C THR A 15 -15.62 0.19 6.05
N ALA A 16 -15.65 1.40 6.64
CA ALA A 16 -16.67 2.41 6.36
C ALA A 16 -16.65 2.92 4.89
N GLN A 17 -15.52 2.78 4.20
CA GLN A 17 -15.32 3.19 2.80
C GLN A 17 -15.53 2.04 1.79
N GLY A 18 -15.95 0.85 2.25
CA GLY A 18 -16.20 -0.31 1.39
C GLY A 18 -15.21 -1.47 1.55
N GLY A 19 -14.22 -1.35 2.45
CA GLY A 19 -13.41 -2.49 2.88
C GLY A 19 -12.32 -2.92 1.89
N VAL A 20 -11.90 -2.03 0.97
CA VAL A 20 -10.88 -2.33 -0.05
C VAL A 20 -9.73 -1.32 0.02
N ILE A 21 -8.49 -1.81 -0.01
CA ILE A 21 -7.29 -0.99 -0.18
C ILE A 21 -6.37 -1.55 -1.26
N THR A 22 -5.62 -0.64 -1.88
CA THR A 22 -4.56 -0.94 -2.84
C THR A 22 -3.24 -0.43 -2.30
N LEU A 23 -2.28 -1.32 -2.08
CA LEU A 23 -0.88 -1.02 -1.79
C LEU A 23 -0.07 -0.99 -3.09
N ARG A 24 0.49 0.16 -3.42
CA ARG A 24 1.31 0.36 -4.62
C ARG A 24 2.68 0.94 -4.30
N ALA A 25 3.66 0.65 -5.14
CA ALA A 25 4.93 1.35 -5.15
C ALA A 25 4.73 2.75 -5.76
N SER A 26 5.07 3.80 -5.02
CA SER A 26 5.17 5.14 -5.57
C SER A 26 6.65 5.49 -5.70
N PRO A 27 7.17 5.68 -6.92
CA PRO A 27 8.54 6.16 -7.08
C PRO A 27 8.64 7.55 -6.45
N GLN A 28 9.61 7.74 -5.56
CA GLN A 28 10.06 9.06 -5.17
C GLN A 28 11.46 9.29 -5.73
N HIS A 29 11.59 10.35 -6.52
CA HIS A 29 12.88 10.81 -7.00
C HIS A 29 13.57 11.52 -5.84
N GLY A 30 14.59 10.89 -5.25
CA GLY A 30 15.46 11.57 -4.29
C GLY A 30 16.30 12.62 -5.01
N CYS A 31 16.51 13.77 -4.37
CA CYS A 31 17.33 14.88 -4.90
C CYS A 31 18.79 14.46 -5.21
N CYS A 32 19.27 13.36 -4.63
CA CYS A 32 20.64 12.84 -4.81
C CYS A 32 20.76 11.64 -5.77
N GLY A 33 19.79 11.40 -6.66
CA GLY A 33 19.86 10.34 -7.68
C GLY A 33 19.51 8.92 -7.22
N GLY A 34 19.07 8.76 -5.96
CA GLY A 34 18.51 7.50 -5.45
C GLY A 34 17.03 7.33 -5.81
N HIS A 35 16.67 6.16 -6.32
CA HIS A 35 15.28 5.78 -6.60
C HIS A 35 14.78 4.87 -5.47
N ALA A 36 13.91 5.41 -4.61
CA ALA A 36 13.20 4.62 -3.60
C ALA A 36 11.74 4.49 -3.98
N ALA A 37 11.21 3.27 -3.94
CA ALA A 37 9.77 3.06 -4.01
C ALA A 37 9.20 3.16 -2.58
N LEU A 38 8.38 4.17 -2.32
CA LEU A 38 7.63 4.25 -1.08
C LEU A 38 6.30 3.51 -1.23
N PRO A 39 5.96 2.59 -0.32
CA PRO A 39 4.64 1.98 -0.34
C PRO A 39 3.58 3.04 -0.05
N LYS A 40 2.51 3.05 -0.85
CA LYS A 40 1.35 3.92 -0.67
C LYS A 40 0.08 3.09 -0.65
N ALA A 41 -0.83 3.42 0.26
CA ALA A 41 -2.18 2.86 0.30
C ALA A 41 -3.20 3.84 -0.29
N ASP A 42 -4.05 3.33 -1.20
CA ASP A 42 -5.20 4.03 -1.75
C ASP A 42 -6.48 3.22 -1.44
N VAL A 43 -7.59 3.88 -1.06
CA VAL A 43 -8.89 3.20 -0.79
C VAL A 43 -9.67 3.05 -2.09
N ARG A 44 -9.25 2.09 -2.91
CA ARG A 44 -9.89 1.78 -4.18
C ARG A 44 -9.50 0.38 -4.65
N VAL A 45 -10.27 -0.14 -5.59
CA VAL A 45 -9.87 -1.28 -6.43
C VAL A 45 -8.85 -0.76 -7.46
N PRO A 46 -7.76 -1.49 -7.74
CA PRO A 46 -6.81 -1.13 -8.78
C PRO A 46 -7.42 -1.35 -10.17
N ASP A 47 -7.05 -0.52 -11.15
CA ASP A 47 -7.56 -0.63 -12.52
C ASP A 47 -6.97 -1.83 -13.29
N ALA A 48 -5.73 -2.21 -12.95
CA ALA A 48 -4.99 -3.34 -13.52
C ALA A 48 -4.81 -4.44 -12.47
N GLU A 49 -5.86 -5.22 -12.19
CA GLU A 49 -5.88 -6.22 -11.10
C GLU A 49 -4.79 -7.30 -11.23
N ASP A 50 -4.34 -7.61 -12.46
CA ASP A 50 -3.29 -8.59 -12.77
C ASP A 50 -1.90 -8.20 -12.23
N GLN A 51 -1.67 -6.90 -11.99
CA GLN A 51 -0.43 -6.39 -11.39
C GLN A 51 -0.41 -6.48 -9.86
N TYR A 52 -1.49 -6.98 -9.26
CA TYR A 52 -1.67 -7.05 -7.82
C TYR A 52 -2.00 -8.47 -7.39
N ARG A 53 -1.40 -8.89 -6.28
CA ARG A 53 -1.89 -10.05 -5.54
C ARG A 53 -2.93 -9.59 -4.52
N GLN A 54 -4.05 -10.28 -4.46
CA GLN A 54 -5.08 -10.01 -3.47
C GLN A 54 -4.85 -10.84 -2.21
N ILE A 55 -4.89 -10.19 -1.05
CA ILE A 55 -4.91 -10.86 0.26
C ILE A 55 -6.06 -10.31 1.10
N ARG A 56 -6.44 -11.03 2.15
CA ARG A 56 -7.45 -10.58 3.11
C ARG A 56 -6.81 -10.41 4.48
N VAL A 57 -7.00 -9.25 5.09
CA VAL A 57 -6.44 -8.90 6.40
C VAL A 57 -7.56 -8.30 7.24
N ASP A 58 -7.90 -8.94 8.35
CA ASP A 58 -8.93 -8.48 9.29
C ASP A 58 -10.26 -8.07 8.63
N GLY A 59 -10.68 -8.81 7.60
CA GLY A 59 -11.91 -8.56 6.84
C GLY A 59 -11.76 -7.58 5.66
N VAL A 60 -10.68 -6.80 5.59
CA VAL A 60 -10.34 -5.88 4.50
C VAL A 60 -9.68 -6.63 3.33
N ILE A 61 -10.08 -6.30 2.11
CA ILE A 61 -9.43 -6.76 0.88
C ILE A 61 -8.25 -5.84 0.60
N VAL A 62 -7.06 -6.43 0.46
CA VAL A 62 -5.81 -5.71 0.19
C VAL A 62 -5.23 -6.19 -1.14
N HIS A 63 -5.19 -5.30 -2.12
CA HIS A 63 -4.46 -5.50 -3.37
C HIS A 63 -3.02 -5.05 -3.17
N VAL A 64 -2.05 -5.97 -3.19
CA VAL A 64 -0.62 -5.66 -3.04
C VAL A 64 0.05 -5.72 -4.39
N ALA A 65 0.64 -4.60 -4.84
CA ALA A 65 1.35 -4.56 -6.11
C ALA A 65 2.50 -5.56 -6.12
N ASN A 66 2.66 -6.29 -7.23
CA ASN A 66 3.73 -7.26 -7.40
C ASN A 66 5.13 -6.59 -7.40
N ALA A 67 5.19 -5.29 -7.70
CA ALA A 67 6.42 -4.48 -7.65
C ALA A 67 6.89 -4.14 -6.21
N LEU A 68 6.09 -4.40 -5.18
CA LEU A 68 6.48 -4.21 -3.79
C LEU A 68 7.32 -5.40 -3.29
N SER A 69 8.41 -5.11 -2.58
CA SER A 69 9.27 -6.14 -1.98
C SER A 69 8.55 -7.00 -0.93
N GLU A 70 9.18 -8.11 -0.57
CA GLU A 70 8.81 -8.83 0.64
C GLU A 70 9.21 -8.00 1.86
N GLY A 71 8.22 -7.48 2.58
CA GLY A 71 8.43 -6.75 3.81
C GLY A 71 7.19 -6.77 4.69
N PRO A 72 7.31 -6.49 5.99
CA PRO A 72 6.14 -6.11 6.74
C PRO A 72 5.64 -4.75 6.23
N TYR A 73 4.36 -4.67 5.87
CA TYR A 73 3.68 -3.41 5.59
C TYR A 73 2.67 -3.17 6.70
N HIS A 74 2.80 -2.06 7.41
CA HIS A 74 1.87 -1.60 8.41
C HIS A 74 1.06 -0.44 7.85
N VAL A 75 -0.25 -0.63 7.71
CA VAL A 75 -1.17 0.39 7.23
C VAL A 75 -1.81 1.07 8.44
N ASP A 76 -1.59 2.37 8.57
CA ASP A 76 -2.20 3.19 9.61
C ASP A 76 -2.96 4.38 9.00
N LEU A 77 -3.69 5.11 9.84
CA LEU A 77 -4.52 6.25 9.46
C LEU A 77 -4.00 7.52 10.11
N ASP A 78 -3.38 8.37 9.28
CA ASP A 78 -2.91 9.69 9.65
C ASP A 78 -4.01 10.74 9.39
N GLY A 79 -3.94 11.84 10.12
CA GLY A 79 -4.83 12.99 9.96
C GLY A 79 -6.02 13.07 10.94
N VAL A 80 -6.73 14.19 10.84
CA VAL A 80 -7.78 14.62 11.78
C VAL A 80 -9.06 14.94 11.00
N TRP A 81 -10.20 14.41 11.46
CA TRP A 81 -11.54 14.64 10.88
C TRP A 81 -11.65 14.28 9.38
N ARG A 82 -11.89 15.27 8.50
CA ARG A 82 -12.10 15.07 7.06
C ARG A 82 -10.80 14.92 6.26
N TRP A 83 -9.65 15.13 6.90
CA TRP A 83 -8.33 15.12 6.26
C TRP A 83 -7.56 13.84 6.58
N GLN A 84 -8.29 12.71 6.66
CA GLN A 84 -7.71 11.40 6.94
C GLN A 84 -7.11 10.79 5.69
N ARG A 85 -5.91 10.19 5.82
CA ARG A 85 -5.24 9.47 4.75
C ARG A 85 -4.58 8.22 5.30
N LEU A 86 -4.54 7.17 4.48
CA LEU A 86 -3.74 6.00 4.82
C LEU A 86 -2.26 6.33 4.67
N VAL A 87 -1.49 5.87 5.65
CA VAL A 87 -0.03 5.87 5.62
C VAL A 87 0.44 4.43 5.71
N VAL A 88 1.56 4.14 5.05
CA VAL A 88 2.13 2.80 5.05
C VAL A 88 3.56 2.89 5.56
N GLU A 89 3.81 2.21 6.66
CA GLU A 89 5.14 1.99 7.18
C GLU A 89 5.64 0.62 6.68
N GLY A 90 6.84 0.55 6.14
CA GLY A 90 7.38 -0.70 5.62
C GLY A 90 8.75 -0.57 5.02
N GLY A 91 9.37 -1.71 4.70
CA GLY A 91 10.71 -1.76 4.12
C GLY A 91 10.78 -0.97 2.81
N LEU A 92 11.78 -0.09 2.70
CA LEU A 92 12.12 0.57 1.44
C LEU A 92 12.48 -0.50 0.41
N SER A 93 11.72 -0.60 -0.67
CA SER A 93 12.10 -1.45 -1.78
C SER A 93 13.01 -0.67 -2.72
N PRO A 94 14.14 -1.25 -3.17
CA PRO A 94 14.79 -0.73 -4.38
C PRO A 94 13.74 -0.77 -5.50
N TRP A 95 13.56 0.37 -6.18
CA TRP A 95 12.58 0.50 -7.24
C TRP A 95 12.96 -0.44 -8.40
N ARG A 96 12.02 -1.31 -8.81
CA ARG A 96 12.10 -2.10 -10.04
C ARG A 96 10.85 -1.78 -10.87
N PRO A 97 10.98 -1.17 -12.06
CA PRO A 97 9.84 -0.98 -12.96
C PRO A 97 9.31 -2.34 -13.42
N SER A 98 7.99 -2.42 -13.61
CA SER A 98 7.31 -3.62 -14.11
C SER A 98 7.58 -3.91 -15.60
N ASP A 99 8.29 -3.02 -16.30
CA ASP A 99 8.51 -3.06 -17.75
C ASP A 99 9.98 -3.40 -18.08
N GLU A 100 10.40 -4.64 -17.86
CA GLU A 100 11.51 -5.25 -18.63
C GLU A 100 11.18 -6.75 -18.82
N SER A 101 10.60 -7.08 -19.98
CA SER A 101 10.56 -8.42 -20.58
C SER A 101 10.54 -8.27 -22.10
#